data_AF-A0A7Y8KVV6-F1
#
_entry.id   AF-A0A7Y8KVV6-F1
#
_cell.length_a   1.000
_cell.length_b   1.000
_cell.length_c   1.000
_cell.angle_alpha   90.00
_cell.angle_beta   90.00
_cell.angle_gamma   90.00
#
_symmetry.space_group_name_H-M   'P 1'
#
loop_
_entity.id
_entity.type
_entity.pdbx_description
1 polymer ?
#
loop_
_entity_poly.entity_id
_entity_poly.type
_entity_poly.pdbx_seq_one_letter_code
_entity_poly.pdbx_strand_id
1 'polypeptide(L)'
;MNTRNPDFITVDLRGLKAALVSSAQARRESVSVLVRRAVARELGQSESVPQLVFDTGCLGASHVPRVKLSIRLTTPEAKRLAVGAHIAQMSRDAYLAGLITGVPALTTGASRTAEIVELIKSNAKLSSLNRNIHTLSRLLAQSKVQKAVAYRDMLDTLDGDVRRHLAQAAALMADLRPRGSPTETSHRSNR
;
A
#
# COMPACT_ATOMS: atom_id res chain seq x y z
N MET A 1 21.74 12.20 15.44
CA MET A 1 21.66 13.64 15.11
C MET A 1 22.53 13.89 13.88
N ASN A 2 21.93 14.27 12.75
CA ASN A 2 22.61 14.87 11.60
C ASN A 2 21.57 15.74 10.89
N THR A 3 21.24 16.88 11.49
CA THR A 3 20.43 17.91 10.87
C THR A 3 21.28 18.56 9.78
N ARG A 4 21.22 18.05 8.55
CA ARG A 4 21.78 18.76 7.39
C ARG A 4 21.05 20.09 7.31
N ASN A 5 21.74 21.15 7.72
CA ASN A 5 21.22 22.50 7.64
C ASN A 5 21.00 22.83 6.16
N PRO A 6 19.81 23.26 5.73
CA PRO A 6 19.63 23.67 4.35
C PRO A 6 20.56 24.84 4.02
N ASP A 7 21.32 24.74 2.92
CA ASP A 7 22.15 25.83 2.44
C ASP A 7 21.25 26.95 1.89
N PHE A 8 21.35 28.14 2.48
CA PHE A 8 20.60 29.32 2.07
C PHE A 8 21.52 30.37 1.47
N ILE A 9 21.09 30.95 0.35
CA ILE A 9 21.76 32.08 -0.29
C ILE A 9 20.71 33.17 -0.48
N THR A 10 21.00 34.37 0.03
CA THR A 10 20.19 35.56 -0.23
C THR A 10 20.67 36.19 -1.53
N VAL A 11 19.78 36.32 -2.51
CA VAL A 11 20.10 36.88 -3.83
C VAL A 11 19.23 38.12 -4.06
N ASP A 12 19.85 39.23 -4.44
CA ASP A 12 19.13 40.40 -4.94
C ASP A 12 18.66 40.14 -6.38
N LEU A 13 17.34 40.06 -6.56
CA LEU A 13 16.72 39.72 -7.84
C LEU A 13 16.53 40.93 -8.77
N ARG A 14 16.85 42.16 -8.34
CA ARG A 14 16.83 43.40 -9.15
C ARG A 14 15.63 43.53 -10.12
N GLY A 15 14.43 43.20 -9.65
CA GLY A 15 13.18 43.30 -10.44
C GLY A 15 12.70 42.00 -11.12
N LEU A 16 13.50 40.93 -11.15
CA LEU A 16 13.13 39.65 -11.79
C LEU A 16 12.17 38.78 -10.95
N LYS A 17 11.86 39.19 -9.71
CA LYS A 17 11.00 38.43 -8.78
C LYS A 17 9.62 38.12 -9.36
N ALA A 18 8.99 39.09 -10.03
CA ALA A 18 7.65 38.92 -10.58
C ALA A 18 7.63 37.88 -11.70
N ALA A 19 8.54 37.99 -12.66
CA ALA A 19 8.68 37.03 -13.76
C ALA A 19 9.01 35.61 -13.25
N LEU A 20 9.85 35.50 -12.22
CA LEU A 20 10.22 34.22 -11.61
C LEU A 20 9.01 33.55 -10.93
N VAL A 21 8.20 34.32 -10.20
CA VAL A 21 6.98 33.82 -9.55
C VAL A 21 5.94 33.39 -10.59
N SER A 22 5.74 34.19 -11.65
CA SER A 22 4.83 33.84 -12.75
C SER A 22 5.29 32.57 -13.48
N SER A 23 6.59 32.40 -13.70
CA SER A 23 7.15 31.19 -14.31
C SER A 23 6.94 29.94 -13.44
N ALA A 24 7.14 30.07 -12.12
CA ALA A 24 6.89 28.98 -11.18
C ALA A 24 5.40 28.60 -11.13
N GLN A 25 4.50 29.59 -11.16
CA GLN A 25 3.05 29.37 -11.21
C GLN A 25 2.60 28.69 -12.50
N ALA A 26 3.08 29.15 -13.66
CA ALA A 26 2.76 28.53 -14.95
C ALA A 26 3.18 27.05 -15.02
N ARG A 27 4.29 26.70 -14.37
CA ARG A 27 4.83 25.33 -14.31
C ARG A 27 4.33 24.52 -13.12
N ARG A 28 3.51 25.10 -12.24
CA ARG A 28 3.04 24.51 -10.98
C ARG A 28 4.18 24.01 -10.06
N GLU A 29 5.35 24.63 -10.14
CA GLU A 29 6.52 24.31 -9.32
C GLU A 29 6.73 25.39 -8.24
N SER A 30 7.54 25.09 -7.22
CA SER A 30 7.98 26.13 -6.27
C SER A 30 9.11 26.96 -6.87
N VAL A 31 9.19 28.23 -6.47
CA VAL A 31 10.27 29.15 -6.90
C VAL A 31 11.65 28.55 -6.59
N SER A 32 11.81 27.91 -5.43
CA SER A 32 13.07 27.28 -5.04
C SER A 32 13.48 26.11 -5.93
N VAL A 33 12.52 25.32 -6.43
CA VAL A 33 12.80 24.21 -7.37
C VAL A 33 13.26 24.76 -8.72
N LEU A 34 12.56 25.80 -9.21
CA LEU A 34 12.90 26.44 -10.48
C LEU A 34 14.30 27.10 -10.42
N VAL A 35 14.61 27.80 -9.33
CA VAL A 35 15.93 28.42 -9.11
C VAL A 35 17.02 27.35 -8.98
N ARG A 36 16.79 26.28 -8.20
CA ARG A 36 17.78 25.20 -8.05
C ARG A 36 18.10 24.51 -9.37
N ARG A 37 17.08 24.24 -10.19
CA ARG A 37 17.25 23.66 -11.54
C ARG A 37 18.00 24.61 -12.47
N ALA A 38 17.71 25.91 -12.40
CA ALA A 38 18.43 26.91 -13.20
C ALA A 38 19.91 26.97 -12.78
N VAL A 39 20.20 27.04 -11.48
CA VAL A 39 21.56 27.05 -10.94
C VAL A 39 22.31 25.76 -11.30
N ALA A 40 21.68 24.59 -11.16
CA ALA A 40 22.29 23.31 -11.54
C ALA A 40 22.69 23.28 -13.02
N ARG A 41 21.81 23.77 -13.91
CA ARG A 41 22.09 23.89 -15.34
C ARG A 41 23.27 24.80 -15.64
N GLU A 42 23.34 25.98 -15.01
CA GLU A 42 24.47 26.92 -15.20
C GLU A 42 25.79 26.36 -14.65
N LEU A 43 25.73 25.52 -13.60
CA LEU A 43 26.89 24.84 -13.03
C LEU A 43 27.29 23.56 -13.81
N GLY A 44 26.66 23.29 -14.96
CA GLY A 44 26.93 22.08 -15.76
C GLY A 44 26.51 20.78 -15.07
N GLN A 45 25.74 20.87 -13.97
CA GLN A 45 25.15 19.70 -13.33
C GLN A 45 23.88 19.37 -14.11
N SER A 46 23.99 18.43 -15.06
CA SER A 46 22.81 17.83 -15.69
C SER A 46 21.86 17.39 -14.60
N GLU A 47 20.56 17.66 -14.77
CA GLU A 47 19.51 17.14 -13.88
C GLU A 47 19.67 15.62 -13.78
N SER A 48 20.36 15.16 -12.73
CA SER A 48 20.04 13.87 -12.18
C SER A 48 18.65 14.05 -11.60
N VAL A 49 17.64 13.80 -12.44
CA VAL A 49 16.47 13.07 -11.94
C VAL A 49 17.04 12.04 -10.98
N PRO A 50 16.63 11.99 -9.69
CA PRO A 50 17.11 10.95 -8.82
C PRO A 50 16.68 9.63 -9.45
N GLN A 51 17.55 9.03 -10.25
CA GLN A 51 17.48 7.63 -10.59
C GLN A 51 17.66 6.97 -9.24
N LEU A 52 16.53 6.49 -8.72
CA LEU A 52 16.49 5.69 -7.53
C LEU A 52 17.33 4.46 -7.84
N VAL A 53 18.61 4.52 -7.50
CA VAL A 53 19.44 3.33 -7.38
C VAL A 53 18.81 2.56 -6.23
N PHE A 54 18.07 1.51 -6.58
CA PHE A 54 17.57 0.55 -5.61
C PHE A 54 18.76 -0.24 -5.11
N ASP A 55 19.43 0.29 -4.09
CA ASP A 55 20.42 -0.48 -3.37
C ASP A 55 19.67 -1.52 -2.54
N THR A 56 19.65 -2.74 -3.08
CA THR A 56 18.93 -3.87 -2.50
C THR A 56 19.85 -4.51 -1.45
N GLY A 57 20.03 -3.81 -0.34
CA GLY A 57 20.80 -4.28 0.81
C GLY A 57 19.87 -4.58 1.98
N CYS A 58 19.51 -5.85 2.16
CA CYS A 58 18.95 -6.32 3.43
C CYS A 58 19.98 -6.10 4.55
N LEU A 59 19.53 -5.56 5.70
CA LEU A 59 19.82 -5.98 7.08
C LEU A 59 19.66 -4.79 8.05
N GLY A 60 18.94 -5.02 9.15
CA GLY A 60 18.76 -4.08 10.25
C GLY A 60 17.57 -3.14 10.06
N ALA A 61 16.92 -2.76 11.18
CA ALA A 61 15.80 -1.83 11.24
C ALA A 61 16.20 -0.44 10.70
N SER A 62 16.29 -0.34 9.38
CA SER A 62 16.69 0.88 8.68
C SER A 62 15.44 1.72 8.52
N HIS A 63 15.38 2.79 9.29
CA HIS A 63 14.40 3.86 9.13
C HIS A 63 14.40 4.29 7.66
N VAL A 64 13.41 3.83 6.89
CA VAL A 64 13.26 4.22 5.48
C VAL A 64 13.30 5.75 5.44
N PRO A 65 14.20 6.37 4.66
CA PRO A 65 14.33 7.83 4.65
C PRO A 65 12.98 8.44 4.24
N ARG A 66 12.34 9.16 5.17
CA ARG A 66 11.04 9.81 4.95
C ARG A 66 11.29 11.25 4.52
N VAL A 67 10.75 11.64 3.37
CA VAL A 67 10.80 13.03 2.88
C VAL A 67 9.45 13.70 3.15
N LYS A 68 9.47 14.87 3.78
CA LYS A 68 8.26 15.70 3.93
C LYS A 68 7.93 16.35 2.60
N LEU A 69 6.81 15.95 2.01
CA LEU A 69 6.30 16.50 0.76
C LEU A 69 5.16 17.50 1.03
N SER A 70 5.24 18.68 0.42
CA SER A 70 4.14 19.67 0.44
C SER A 70 3.40 19.62 -0.90
N ILE A 71 2.17 19.10 -0.87
CA ILE A 71 1.29 18.97 -2.04
C ILE A 71 0.15 19.97 -1.92
N ARG A 72 -0.21 20.62 -3.03
CA ARG A 72 -1.43 21.44 -3.10
C ARG A 72 -2.57 20.58 -3.63
N LEU A 73 -3.63 20.47 -2.85
CA LEU A 73 -4.87 19.80 -3.21
C LEU A 73 -6.00 20.83 -3.19
N THR A 74 -6.99 20.66 -4.06
CA THR A 74 -8.25 21.39 -3.94
C THR A 74 -9.01 20.90 -2.68
N THR A 75 -9.89 21.74 -2.13
CA THR A 75 -10.74 21.38 -0.99
C THR A 75 -11.49 20.04 -1.17
N PRO A 76 -12.13 19.74 -2.32
CA PRO A 76 -12.78 18.44 -2.51
C PRO A 76 -11.78 17.27 -2.55
N GLU A 77 -10.58 17.44 -3.12
CA GLU A 77 -9.56 16.38 -3.13
C GLU A 77 -9.03 16.07 -1.73
N ALA A 78 -8.76 17.10 -0.92
CA ALA A 78 -8.33 16.93 0.45
C ALA A 78 -9.39 16.20 1.30
N LYS A 79 -10.68 16.49 1.09
CA LYS A 79 -11.79 15.77 1.73
C LYS A 79 -11.84 14.30 1.30
N ARG A 80 -11.73 14.02 -0.01
CA ARG A 80 -11.69 12.64 -0.53
C ARG A 80 -10.53 11.84 0.06
N LEU A 81 -9.34 12.45 0.15
CA LEU A 81 -8.17 11.83 0.78
C LEU A 81 -8.44 11.48 2.25
N ALA A 82 -9.03 12.41 3.01
CA ALA A 82 -9.33 12.20 4.42
C ALA A 82 -10.39 11.10 4.62
N VAL A 83 -11.46 11.10 3.82
CA VAL A 83 -12.51 10.08 3.86
C VAL A 83 -11.96 8.71 3.45
N GLY A 84 -11.17 8.65 2.37
CA GLY A 84 -10.54 7.41 1.91
C GLY A 84 -9.58 6.82 2.94
N ALA A 85 -8.73 7.65 3.55
CA ALA A 85 -7.85 7.23 4.64
C ALA A 85 -8.63 6.71 5.85
N HIS A 86 -9.74 7.39 6.20
CA HIS A 86 -10.62 6.97 7.30
C HIS A 86 -11.32 5.63 7.01
N ILE A 87 -11.89 5.44 5.82
CA ILE A 87 -12.51 4.16 5.42
C ILE A 87 -11.47 3.03 5.42
N ALA A 88 -10.25 3.31 4.99
CA ALA A 88 -9.14 2.37 5.02
C ALA A 88 -8.53 2.17 6.43
N GLN A 89 -8.95 2.95 7.44
CA GLN A 89 -8.36 2.95 8.79
C GLN A 89 -6.84 3.20 8.78
N MET A 90 -6.39 4.07 7.88
CA MET A 90 -4.98 4.44 7.71
C MET A 90 -4.75 5.92 8.02
N SER A 91 -3.51 6.28 8.37
CA SER A 91 -3.11 7.69 8.36
C SER A 91 -3.11 8.24 6.94
N ARG A 92 -3.30 9.56 6.77
CA ARG A 92 -3.39 10.19 5.44
C ARG A 92 -2.15 9.98 4.60
N ASP A 93 -0.97 10.00 5.21
CA ASP A 93 0.32 9.75 4.57
C ASP A 93 0.49 8.28 4.15
N ALA A 94 0.09 7.32 4.98
CA ALA A 94 0.14 5.91 4.64
C ALA A 94 -0.85 5.57 3.53
N TYR A 95 -2.06 6.14 3.59
CA TYR A 95 -3.06 6.00 2.54
C TYR A 95 -2.57 6.58 1.20
N LEU A 96 -1.99 7.79 1.22
CA LEU A 96 -1.41 8.40 0.02
C LEU A 96 -0.23 7.59 -0.54
N ALA A 97 0.67 7.10 0.32
CA ALA A 97 1.78 6.23 -0.10
C ALA A 97 1.27 4.92 -0.72
N GLY A 98 0.22 4.33 -0.14
CA GLY A 98 -0.45 3.15 -0.68
C GLY A 98 -1.07 3.40 -2.07
N LEU A 99 -1.68 4.57 -2.28
CA LEU A 99 -2.19 4.96 -3.60
C LEU A 99 -1.07 5.16 -4.62
N ILE A 100 0.04 5.81 -4.24
CA ILE A 100 1.21 6.04 -5.11
C ILE A 100 1.86 4.72 -5.52
N THR A 101 1.94 3.76 -4.60
CA THR A 101 2.51 2.43 -4.86
C THR A 101 1.55 1.49 -5.59
N GLY A 102 0.32 1.94 -5.86
CA GLY A 102 -0.67 1.15 -6.60
C GLY A 102 -1.21 -0.05 -5.82
N VAL A 103 -1.33 0.05 -4.48
CA VAL A 103 -1.91 -1.03 -3.67
C VAL A 103 -3.32 -1.35 -4.20
N PRO A 104 -3.57 -2.58 -4.69
CA PRO A 104 -4.84 -2.95 -5.32
C PRO A 104 -6.05 -2.72 -4.41
N ALA A 105 -5.92 -3.02 -3.11
CA ALA A 105 -6.99 -2.81 -2.12
C ALA A 105 -7.44 -1.35 -1.98
N LEU A 106 -6.59 -0.37 -2.35
CA LEU A 106 -6.87 1.07 -2.25
C LEU A 106 -7.26 1.70 -3.58
N THR A 107 -6.87 1.09 -4.70
CA THR A 107 -7.06 1.62 -6.06
C THR A 107 -8.24 0.98 -6.79
N THR A 108 -8.52 -0.30 -6.52
CA THR A 108 -9.58 -1.06 -7.18
C THR A 108 -10.83 -1.12 -6.27
N GLY A 109 -11.51 0.02 -6.12
CA GLY A 109 -12.72 0.14 -5.27
C GLY A 109 -13.86 -0.82 -5.62
N ALA A 110 -13.84 -1.44 -6.80
CA ALA A 110 -14.84 -2.43 -7.25
C ALA A 110 -14.40 -3.90 -7.09
N SER A 111 -13.11 -4.21 -6.92
CA SER A 111 -12.60 -5.60 -6.88
C SER A 111 -12.74 -6.25 -5.50
N ARG A 112 -12.51 -5.46 -4.43
CA ARG A 112 -12.43 -5.97 -3.05
C ARG A 112 -13.72 -6.62 -2.57
N THR A 113 -14.89 -6.03 -2.86
CA THR A 113 -16.18 -6.60 -2.44
C THR A 113 -16.46 -7.91 -3.18
N ALA A 114 -16.11 -7.99 -4.47
CA ALA A 114 -16.27 -9.21 -5.25
C ALA A 114 -15.35 -10.33 -4.73
N GLU A 115 -14.09 -10.02 -4.42
CA GLU A 115 -13.14 -10.98 -3.84
C GLU A 115 -13.57 -11.47 -2.46
N ILE A 116 -14.11 -10.59 -1.60
CA ILE A 116 -14.67 -10.97 -0.29
C ILE A 116 -15.87 -11.91 -0.48
N VAL A 117 -16.77 -11.61 -1.40
CA VAL A 117 -17.94 -12.47 -1.70
C VAL A 117 -17.49 -13.83 -2.21
N GLU A 118 -16.49 -13.89 -3.08
CA GLU A 118 -15.90 -15.14 -3.56
C GLU A 118 -15.21 -15.92 -2.43
N LEU A 119 -14.52 -15.24 -1.51
CA LEU A 119 -13.95 -15.87 -0.32
C LEU A 119 -15.04 -16.44 0.61
N ILE A 120 -16.15 -15.71 0.81
CA ILE A 120 -17.30 -16.19 1.59
C ILE A 120 -17.89 -17.46 0.96
N LYS A 121 -18.09 -17.49 -0.37
CA LYS A 121 -18.51 -18.70 -1.09
C LYS A 121 -17.52 -19.85 -0.90
N SER A 122 -16.23 -19.58 -1.01
CA SER A 122 -15.16 -20.55 -0.83
C SER A 122 -15.18 -21.15 0.60
N ASN A 123 -15.37 -20.31 1.62
CA ASN A 123 -15.54 -20.75 3.02
C ASN A 123 -16.80 -21.59 3.24
N ALA A 124 -17.93 -21.21 2.62
CA ALA A 124 -19.16 -22.00 2.68
C ALA A 124 -18.98 -23.39 2.04
N LYS A 125 -18.20 -23.47 0.95
CA LYS A 125 -17.82 -24.73 0.31
C LYS A 125 -16.95 -25.59 1.24
N LEU A 126 -15.91 -25.02 1.87
CA LEU A 126 -15.08 -25.74 2.85
C LEU A 126 -15.87 -26.21 4.08
N SER A 127 -16.84 -25.42 4.55
CA SER A 127 -17.71 -25.82 5.67
C SER A 127 -18.58 -27.03 5.31
N SER A 128 -19.16 -27.03 4.11
CA SER A 128 -19.90 -28.18 3.57
C SER A 128 -19.00 -29.41 3.41
N LEU A 129 -17.78 -29.21 2.93
CA LEU A 129 -16.77 -30.25 2.75
C LEU A 129 -16.38 -30.90 4.08
N ASN A 130 -16.15 -30.10 5.12
CA ASN A 130 -15.85 -30.59 6.46
C ASN A 130 -17.01 -31.44 7.04
N ARG A 131 -18.27 -30.99 6.86
CA ARG A 131 -19.45 -31.78 7.26
C ARG A 131 -19.53 -33.11 6.50
N ASN A 132 -19.19 -33.11 5.21
CA ASN A 132 -19.16 -34.33 4.40
C ASN A 132 -18.06 -35.30 4.87
N ILE A 133 -16.87 -34.80 5.22
CA ILE A 133 -15.78 -35.59 5.79
C ILE A 133 -16.20 -36.22 7.12
N HIS A 134 -16.81 -35.45 8.03
CA HIS A 134 -17.32 -36.01 9.29
C HIS A 134 -18.40 -37.08 9.07
N THR A 135 -19.28 -36.86 8.09
CA THR A 135 -20.31 -37.85 7.72
C THR A 135 -19.67 -39.12 7.17
N LEU A 136 -18.68 -38.99 6.29
CA LEU A 136 -17.90 -40.09 5.75
C LEU A 136 -17.19 -40.87 6.87
N SER A 137 -16.48 -40.20 7.77
CA SER A 137 -15.81 -40.84 8.91
C SER A 137 -16.79 -41.66 9.77
N ARG A 138 -18.00 -41.14 9.98
CA ARG A 138 -19.07 -41.86 10.69
C ARG A 138 -19.57 -43.08 9.90
N LEU A 139 -19.73 -42.98 8.59
CA LEU A 139 -20.14 -44.11 7.74
C LEU A 139 -19.10 -45.23 7.74
N LEU A 140 -17.82 -44.86 7.63
CA LEU A 140 -16.70 -45.80 7.68
C LEU A 140 -16.59 -46.49 9.04
N ALA A 141 -16.74 -45.75 10.15
CA ALA A 141 -16.78 -46.32 11.49
C ALA A 141 -17.94 -47.31 11.70
N GLN A 142 -19.05 -47.14 10.97
CA GLN A 142 -20.20 -48.04 10.98
C GLN A 142 -20.10 -49.19 9.95
N SER A 143 -18.95 -49.36 9.28
CA SER A 143 -18.75 -50.33 8.19
C SER A 143 -19.75 -50.18 7.03
N LYS A 144 -20.35 -48.99 6.85
CA LYS A 144 -21.32 -48.69 5.78
C LYS A 144 -20.60 -48.28 4.49
N VAL A 145 -19.72 -49.16 4.00
CA VAL A 145 -18.80 -48.87 2.88
C VAL A 145 -19.55 -48.46 1.61
N GLN A 146 -20.67 -49.11 1.28
CA GLN A 146 -21.46 -48.79 0.08
C GLN A 146 -22.00 -47.35 0.08
N LYS A 147 -22.32 -46.79 1.25
CA LYS A 147 -22.75 -45.38 1.37
C LYS A 147 -21.55 -44.42 1.37
N ALA A 148 -20.40 -44.88 1.82
CA ALA A 148 -19.16 -44.11 1.84
C ALA A 148 -18.56 -43.91 0.43
N VAL A 149 -18.76 -44.86 -0.50
CA VAL A 149 -18.29 -44.76 -1.89
C VAL A 149 -18.78 -43.48 -2.59
N ALA A 150 -19.99 -43.00 -2.25
CA ALA A 150 -20.56 -41.77 -2.82
C ALA A 150 -19.74 -40.49 -2.53
N TYR A 151 -18.80 -40.53 -1.57
CA TYR A 151 -17.94 -39.40 -1.22
C TYR A 151 -16.57 -39.40 -1.94
N ARG A 152 -16.30 -40.41 -2.79
CA ARG A 152 -15.00 -40.56 -3.46
C ARG A 152 -14.64 -39.37 -4.35
N ASP A 153 -15.56 -38.95 -5.23
CA ASP A 153 -15.33 -37.83 -6.16
C ASP A 153 -15.06 -36.51 -5.41
N MET A 154 -15.68 -36.36 -4.23
CA MET A 154 -15.43 -35.21 -3.35
C MET A 154 -14.01 -35.26 -2.78
N LEU A 155 -13.50 -36.43 -2.38
CA LEU A 155 -12.13 -36.58 -1.88
C LEU A 155 -11.10 -36.33 -2.99
N ASP A 156 -11.39 -36.75 -4.22
CA ASP A 156 -10.50 -36.55 -5.37
C ASP A 156 -10.32 -35.05 -5.70
N THR A 157 -11.28 -34.20 -5.33
CA THR A 157 -11.24 -32.74 -5.58
C THR A 157 -10.84 -31.91 -4.36
N LEU A 158 -10.72 -32.53 -3.18
CA LEU A 158 -10.50 -31.88 -1.88
C LEU A 158 -9.19 -31.06 -1.83
N ASP A 159 -8.06 -31.65 -2.23
CA ASP A 159 -6.75 -30.96 -2.19
C ASP A 159 -6.77 -29.71 -3.09
N GLY A 160 -7.33 -29.83 -4.30
CA GLY A 160 -7.47 -28.71 -5.23
C GLY A 160 -8.36 -27.59 -4.69
N ASP A 161 -9.48 -27.93 -4.05
CA ASP A 161 -10.37 -26.96 -3.44
C ASP A 161 -9.73 -26.23 -2.25
N VAL A 162 -8.99 -26.95 -1.39
CA VAL A 162 -8.26 -26.34 -0.26
C VAL A 162 -7.13 -25.43 -0.76
N ARG A 163 -6.32 -25.89 -1.73
CA ARG A 163 -5.26 -25.05 -2.32
C ARG A 163 -5.81 -23.78 -2.97
N ARG A 164 -6.94 -23.90 -3.69
CA ARG A 164 -7.61 -22.75 -4.31
C ARG A 164 -8.08 -21.76 -3.25
N HIS A 165 -8.69 -22.24 -2.16
CA HIS A 165 -9.10 -21.37 -1.05
C HIS A 165 -7.91 -20.66 -0.41
N LEU A 166 -6.82 -21.38 -0.12
CA LEU A 166 -5.61 -20.80 0.46
C LEU A 166 -4.99 -19.75 -0.47
N ALA A 167 -4.95 -19.99 -1.78
CA ALA A 167 -4.47 -19.02 -2.75
C ALA A 167 -5.33 -17.75 -2.78
N GLN A 168 -6.66 -17.88 -2.77
CA GLN A 168 -7.60 -16.75 -2.73
C GLN A 168 -7.44 -15.94 -1.43
N ALA A 169 -7.34 -16.62 -0.28
CA ALA A 169 -7.13 -15.98 1.01
C ALA A 169 -5.76 -15.27 1.10
N ALA A 170 -4.71 -15.90 0.58
CA ALA A 170 -3.36 -15.34 0.56
C ALA A 170 -3.27 -14.07 -0.31
N ALA A 171 -3.91 -14.09 -1.49
CA ALA A 171 -3.99 -12.91 -2.36
C ALA A 171 -4.67 -11.73 -1.64
N LEU A 172 -5.83 -11.99 -1.04
CA LEU A 172 -6.56 -10.99 -0.24
C LEU A 172 -5.73 -10.46 0.93
N MET A 173 -5.04 -11.34 1.68
CA MET A 173 -4.18 -10.90 2.77
C MET A 173 -2.96 -10.10 2.29
N ALA A 174 -2.41 -10.42 1.12
CA ALA A 174 -1.33 -9.65 0.52
C ALA A 174 -1.81 -8.25 0.12
N ASP A 175 -3.03 -8.13 -0.41
CA ASP A 175 -3.65 -6.85 -0.74
C ASP A 175 -3.96 -6.00 0.50
N LEU A 176 -4.28 -6.65 1.62
CA LEU A 176 -4.58 -5.98 2.88
C LEU A 176 -3.34 -5.54 3.66
N ARG A 177 -2.14 -6.08 3.36
CA ARG A 177 -0.94 -5.82 4.17
C ARG A 177 -0.48 -4.38 3.97
N PRO A 178 -0.67 -3.49 4.98
CA PRO A 178 -0.02 -2.19 4.96
C PRO A 178 1.46 -2.47 5.20
N ARG A 179 2.35 -2.01 4.31
CA ARG A 179 3.77 -1.95 4.65
C ARG A 179 3.89 -0.99 5.84
N GLY A 180 4.26 -1.57 6.99
CA GLY A 180 3.93 -1.05 8.31
C GLY A 180 4.29 0.42 8.53
N SER A 181 3.34 1.16 9.09
CA SER A 181 3.63 2.29 9.97
C SER A 181 4.03 1.74 11.34
N PRO A 182 5.24 2.01 11.85
CA PRO A 182 5.54 1.76 13.26
C PRO A 182 4.68 2.74 14.07
N THR A 183 3.67 2.23 14.74
CA THR A 183 2.99 2.95 15.83
C THR A 183 3.94 2.99 17.01
N GLU A 184 4.80 4.01 17.06
CA GLU A 184 5.61 4.33 18.22
C GLU A 184 4.72 5.09 19.21
N THR A 185 4.04 4.36 20.09
CA THR A 185 3.46 4.89 21.33
C THR A 185 4.62 5.25 22.27
N SER A 186 5.25 6.41 22.04
CA SER A 186 6.21 6.97 22.99
C SER A 186 5.45 7.50 24.21
N HIS A 187 5.30 6.64 25.21
CA HIS A 187 4.88 7.01 26.56
C HIS A 187 5.87 8.04 27.11
N ARG A 188 5.48 9.32 27.14
CA ARG A 188 6.24 10.41 27.72
C ARG A 188 6.21 10.27 29.25
N SER A 189 7.21 9.62 29.83
CA SER A 189 7.54 9.78 31.25
C SER A 189 8.31 11.09 31.40
N ASN A 190 7.70 12.05 32.08
CA ASN A 190 8.27 13.36 32.37
C ASN A 190 8.93 13.27 33.75
N ARG A 191 10.24 13.48 33.82
CA ARG A 191 10.94 13.89 35.05
C ARG A 191 11.99 14.91 34.69
#